data_AF-A0A6J3L355-F1
#
_entry.id   AF-A0A6J3L355-F1
#
_cell.length_a   1.000
_cell.length_b   1.000
_cell.length_c   1.000
_cell.angle_alpha   90.00
_cell.angle_beta   90.00
_cell.angle_gamma   90.00
#
_symmetry.space_group_name_H-M   'P 1'
#
loop_
_entity.id
_entity.type
_entity.pdbx_description
1 polymer ?
#
loop_
_entity_poly.entity_id
_entity_poly.type
_entity_poly.pdbx_seq_one_letter_code
_entity_poly.pdbx_strand_id
1 'polypeptide(L)'
;MSKRLKKFLKEADLELSTEKTKIVVFKKRRNKRRQRKWKWGEQELEEMDEIRYLGYILQKNGSDKKHIQNRKKRATIAMKKTWNVGERIFKQDYKRRMKMFGALVESVALFGAEVWSWNMEERLDRVQRGYVKWILGLDMTTLNYILVEEWKLIEMKEKALKRAARFEEKALESKKELVKECIKEKERENGGVVQEGKRARKRKKGLEEVRKGGTQIETGEEQERMTTDQIIEERRKRETEERGERIRESKYNIHYRNIAKEKLPKYLEGRMKWKDRRIRASFRCGNETKAREYWK
;
A
#
# COMPACT_ATOMS: atom_id res chain seq x y z
N MET A 1 -19.93 3.28 -30.70
CA MET A 1 -19.71 2.20 -29.70
C MET A 1 -21.00 1.43 -29.42
N SER A 2 -22.10 2.07 -29.05
CA SER A 2 -23.38 1.40 -28.71
C SER A 2 -23.98 0.53 -29.83
N LYS A 3 -24.00 1.00 -31.08
CA LYS A 3 -24.58 0.24 -32.20
C LYS A 3 -23.84 -1.08 -32.51
N ARG A 4 -22.50 -1.09 -32.48
CA ARG A 4 -21.69 -2.30 -32.70
C ARG A 4 -21.84 -3.31 -31.56
N LEU A 5 -21.82 -2.82 -30.32
CA LEU A 5 -22.03 -3.68 -29.15
C LEU A 5 -23.45 -4.28 -29.14
N LYS A 6 -24.46 -3.49 -29.55
CA LYS A 6 -25.85 -3.98 -29.66
C LYS A 6 -25.98 -5.05 -30.74
N LYS A 7 -25.28 -4.93 -31.88
CA LYS A 7 -25.25 -5.96 -32.91
C LYS A 7 -24.61 -7.26 -32.38
N PHE A 8 -23.46 -7.15 -31.72
CA PHE A 8 -22.78 -8.30 -31.11
C PHE A 8 -23.65 -9.01 -30.07
N LEU A 9 -24.32 -8.25 -29.18
CA LEU A 9 -25.21 -8.82 -28.17
C LEU A 9 -26.42 -9.53 -28.79
N LYS A 10 -26.96 -9.00 -29.89
CA LYS A 10 -28.03 -9.68 -30.64
C LYS A 10 -27.56 -10.95 -31.32
N GLU A 11 -26.37 -10.94 -31.91
CA GLU A 11 -25.76 -12.14 -32.52
C GLU A 11 -25.45 -13.22 -31.47
N ALA A 12 -25.13 -12.81 -30.24
CA ALA A 12 -24.85 -13.71 -29.12
C ALA A 12 -26.11 -14.07 -28.29
N ASP A 13 -27.29 -13.61 -28.68
CA ASP A 13 -28.56 -13.80 -27.97
C ASP A 13 -28.52 -13.38 -26.48
N LEU A 14 -27.91 -12.21 -26.22
CA LEU A 14 -27.73 -11.64 -24.89
C LEU A 14 -28.45 -10.31 -24.73
N GLU A 15 -29.16 -10.15 -23.62
CA GLU A 15 -29.80 -8.91 -23.23
C GLU A 15 -28.97 -8.12 -22.21
N LEU A 16 -28.96 -6.80 -22.38
CA LEU A 16 -28.22 -5.90 -21.49
C LEU A 16 -29.16 -5.31 -20.44
N SER A 17 -28.89 -5.64 -19.18
CA SER A 17 -29.57 -5.01 -18.03
C SER A 17 -29.10 -3.56 -17.88
N THR A 18 -30.02 -2.62 -18.11
CA THR A 18 -29.79 -1.18 -17.95
C THR A 18 -29.66 -0.76 -16.49
N GLU A 19 -30.20 -1.53 -15.55
CA GLU A 19 -30.03 -1.30 -14.10
C GLU A 19 -28.60 -1.56 -13.62
N LYS A 20 -27.99 -2.66 -14.09
CA LYS A 20 -26.63 -3.06 -13.72
C LYS A 20 -25.56 -2.32 -14.51
N THR A 21 -25.89 -1.91 -15.73
CA THR A 21 -24.95 -1.24 -16.63
C THR A 21 -24.92 0.25 -16.35
N LYS A 22 -23.79 0.73 -15.82
CA LYS A 22 -23.59 2.14 -15.50
C LYS A 22 -22.38 2.68 -16.24
N ILE A 23 -22.44 3.95 -16.62
CA ILE A 23 -21.39 4.60 -17.41
C ILE A 23 -20.53 5.48 -16.50
N VAL A 24 -19.22 5.29 -16.56
CA VAL A 24 -18.25 6.20 -15.92
C VAL A 24 -17.42 6.86 -16.99
N VAL A 25 -17.45 8.19 -17.01
CA VAL A 25 -16.67 8.99 -17.96
C VAL A 25 -15.42 9.49 -17.28
N PHE A 26 -14.26 8.96 -17.68
CA PHE A 26 -12.97 9.45 -17.20
C PHE A 26 -12.65 10.82 -17.83
N LYS A 27 -12.57 11.87 -17.00
CA LYS A 27 -12.31 13.24 -17.48
C LYS A 27 -11.35 14.01 -16.57
N LYS A 28 -10.42 14.76 -17.17
CA LYS A 28 -9.59 15.73 -16.44
C LYS A 28 -10.43 16.93 -16.03
N ARG A 29 -10.13 17.51 -14.86
CA ARG A 29 -10.93 18.53 -14.13
C ARG A 29 -11.26 19.81 -14.92
N ARG A 30 -10.56 20.08 -16.04
CA ARG A 30 -10.71 21.29 -16.86
C ARG A 30 -11.96 21.34 -17.74
N ASN A 31 -12.60 20.21 -18.05
CA ASN A 31 -13.80 20.21 -18.90
C ASN A 31 -15.09 20.04 -18.09
N LYS A 32 -15.73 21.16 -17.72
CA LYS A 32 -17.13 21.21 -17.25
C LYS A 32 -18.13 21.02 -18.41
N ARG A 33 -17.96 19.99 -19.25
CA ARG A 33 -19.02 19.65 -20.22
C ARG A 33 -20.21 19.03 -19.47
N ARG A 34 -21.42 19.44 -19.88
CA ARG A 34 -22.72 18.95 -19.38
C ARG A 34 -22.75 17.42 -19.33
N GLN A 35 -23.40 16.84 -18.31
CA GLN A 35 -23.67 15.40 -18.24
C GLN A 35 -24.22 14.95 -19.60
N ARG A 36 -23.62 13.89 -20.16
CA ARG A 36 -24.08 13.38 -21.45
C ARG A 36 -25.31 12.52 -21.19
N LYS A 37 -26.34 12.69 -22.00
CA LYS A 37 -27.45 11.72 -22.02
C LYS A 37 -26.97 10.48 -22.75
N TRP A 38 -26.83 9.38 -22.03
CA TRP A 38 -26.47 8.11 -22.61
C TRP A 38 -27.74 7.30 -22.84
N LYS A 39 -27.99 6.89 -24.09
CA LYS A 39 -29.16 6.09 -24.44
C LYS A 39 -28.75 4.71 -24.91
N TRP A 40 -29.45 3.68 -24.44
CA TRP A 40 -29.36 2.30 -24.91
C TRP A 40 -30.73 1.86 -25.44
N GLY A 41 -30.93 2.01 -26.75
CA GLY A 41 -32.28 1.91 -27.31
C GLY A 41 -33.12 3.09 -26.83
N GLU A 42 -34.27 2.79 -26.22
CA GLU A 42 -35.19 3.79 -25.65
C GLU A 42 -34.88 4.15 -24.19
N GLN A 43 -34.09 3.31 -23.50
CA GLN A 43 -33.77 3.49 -22.08
C GLN A 43 -32.53 4.39 -21.89
N GLU A 44 -32.54 5.22 -20.85
CA GLU A 44 -31.39 6.05 -20.47
C GLU A 44 -30.46 5.31 -19.50
N LEU A 45 -29.15 5.43 -19.71
CA LEU A 45 -28.12 4.86 -18.83
C LEU A 45 -27.59 5.91 -17.86
N GLU A 46 -27.45 5.52 -16.59
CA GLU A 46 -26.97 6.39 -15.52
C GLU A 46 -25.46 6.66 -15.65
N GLU A 47 -25.07 7.94 -15.73
CA GLU A 47 -23.65 8.37 -15.63
C GLU A 47 -23.25 8.51 -14.16
N MET A 48 -22.37 7.63 -13.68
CA MET A 48 -21.85 7.65 -12.32
C MET A 48 -20.47 8.28 -12.23
N ASP A 49 -20.19 8.88 -11.08
CA ASP A 49 -18.86 9.37 -10.73
C ASP A 49 -17.89 8.23 -10.39
N GLU A 50 -18.43 7.10 -9.91
CA GLU A 50 -17.67 5.99 -9.31
C GLU A 50 -18.35 4.65 -9.60
N ILE A 51 -17.55 3.66 -9.98
CA ILE A 51 -18.03 2.30 -10.21
C ILE A 51 -17.14 1.29 -9.50
N ARG A 52 -17.77 0.24 -8.97
CA ARG A 52 -17.05 -0.90 -8.42
C ARG A 52 -16.93 -1.97 -9.50
N TYR A 53 -15.70 -2.22 -9.95
CA TYR A 53 -15.39 -3.26 -10.92
C TYR A 53 -14.49 -4.31 -10.29
N LEU A 54 -14.97 -5.57 -10.21
CA LEU A 54 -14.25 -6.69 -9.58
C LEU A 54 -13.71 -6.36 -8.18
N GLY A 55 -14.47 -5.58 -7.39
CA GLY A 55 -14.08 -5.13 -6.05
C GLY A 55 -13.10 -3.94 -6.00
N TYR A 56 -12.67 -3.41 -7.15
CA TYR A 56 -11.91 -2.18 -7.26
C TYR A 56 -12.83 -0.96 -7.46
N ILE A 57 -12.54 0.16 -6.80
CA ILE A 57 -13.32 1.40 -6.99
C ILE A 57 -12.60 2.29 -8.00
N LEU A 58 -13.21 2.44 -9.18
CA LEU A 58 -12.76 3.36 -10.22
C LEU A 58 -13.48 4.70 -10.04
N GLN A 59 -12.73 5.79 -10.05
CA GLN A 59 -13.26 7.15 -9.95
C GLN A 59 -13.13 7.88 -11.29
N LYS A 60 -14.09 8.75 -11.64
CA LYS A 60 -14.06 9.59 -12.86
C LYS A 60 -12.78 10.41 -13.04
N ASN A 61 -12.09 10.74 -11.95
CA ASN A 61 -10.85 11.52 -11.94
C ASN A 61 -9.58 10.65 -12.06
N GLY A 62 -9.73 9.32 -12.15
CA GLY A 62 -8.62 8.36 -12.20
C GLY A 62 -7.83 8.24 -10.89
N SER A 63 -8.35 8.75 -9.78
CA SER A 63 -7.71 8.67 -8.47
C SER A 63 -8.05 7.37 -7.75
N ASP A 64 -7.05 6.80 -7.08
CA ASP A 64 -7.23 5.58 -6.27
C ASP A 64 -7.62 5.88 -4.81
N LYS A 65 -7.81 7.17 -4.47
CA LYS A 65 -8.02 7.62 -3.08
C LYS A 65 -9.20 6.94 -2.41
N LYS A 66 -10.35 6.85 -3.08
CA LYS A 66 -11.52 6.20 -2.48
C LYS A 66 -11.37 4.69 -2.36
N HIS A 67 -10.68 4.05 -3.31
CA HIS A 67 -10.34 2.64 -3.18
C HIS A 67 -9.46 2.41 -1.94
N ILE A 68 -8.38 3.17 -1.79
CA ILE A 68 -7.48 3.09 -0.63
C ILE A 68 -8.24 3.36 0.69
N GLN A 69 -9.13 4.36 0.71
CA GLN A 69 -9.93 4.66 1.90
C GLN A 69 -10.89 3.51 2.25
N ASN A 70 -11.52 2.89 1.25
CA ASN A 70 -12.36 1.70 1.47
C ASN A 70 -11.53 0.53 2.00
N ARG A 71 -10.36 0.27 1.38
CA ARG A 71 -9.43 -0.78 1.82
C ARG A 71 -8.99 -0.57 3.27
N LYS A 72 -8.67 0.67 3.66
CA LYS A 72 -8.37 1.02 5.06
C LYS A 72 -9.52 0.70 6.00
N LYS A 73 -10.75 1.11 5.67
CA LYS A 73 -11.95 0.82 6.49
C LYS A 73 -12.14 -0.69 6.64
N ARG A 74 -12.11 -1.44 5.54
CA ARG A 74 -12.24 -2.90 5.55
C ARG A 74 -11.12 -3.59 6.32
N ALA A 75 -9.87 -3.17 6.15
CA ALA A 75 -8.73 -3.68 6.89
C ALA A 75 -8.85 -3.39 8.39
N THR A 76 -9.37 -2.22 8.79
CA THR A 76 -9.60 -1.90 10.20
C THR A 76 -10.70 -2.79 10.81
N ILE A 77 -11.78 -3.05 10.08
CA ILE A 77 -12.84 -3.99 10.51
C ILE A 77 -12.27 -5.40 10.64
N ALA A 78 -11.52 -5.86 9.63
CA ALA A 78 -10.84 -7.14 9.66
C ALA A 78 -9.89 -7.23 10.86
N MET A 79 -9.08 -6.19 11.11
CA MET A 79 -8.16 -6.11 12.23
C MET A 79 -8.86 -6.26 13.58
N LYS A 80 -10.00 -5.58 13.79
CA LYS A 80 -10.78 -5.73 15.03
C LYS A 80 -11.32 -7.15 15.22
N LYS A 81 -11.82 -7.78 14.15
CA LYS A 81 -12.27 -9.18 14.20
C LYS A 81 -11.11 -10.14 14.46
N THR A 82 -9.99 -9.96 13.76
CA THR A 82 -8.75 -10.71 13.93
C THR A 82 -8.20 -10.57 15.34
N TRP A 83 -8.27 -9.38 15.94
CA TRP A 83 -7.91 -9.16 17.33
C TRP A 83 -8.73 -10.05 18.27
N ASN A 84 -10.06 -9.99 18.18
CA ASN A 84 -10.96 -10.78 19.02
C ASN A 84 -10.71 -12.29 18.88
N VAL A 85 -10.48 -12.79 17.67
CA VAL A 85 -10.13 -14.20 17.42
C VAL A 85 -8.76 -14.53 18.02
N GLY A 86 -7.78 -13.64 17.84
CA GLY A 86 -6.44 -13.80 18.37
C GLY A 86 -6.38 -13.82 19.89
N GLU A 87 -7.22 -13.02 20.56
CA GLU A 87 -7.35 -13.05 22.01
C GLU A 87 -7.95 -14.35 22.54
N ARG A 88 -8.94 -14.91 21.84
CA ARG A 88 -9.56 -16.18 22.26
C ARG A 88 -8.62 -17.37 22.06
N ILE A 89 -8.00 -17.46 20.88
CA ILE A 89 -7.29 -18.67 20.44
C ILE A 89 -5.79 -18.60 20.72
N PHE A 90 -5.16 -17.48 20.36
CA PHE A 90 -3.69 -17.37 20.28
C PHE A 90 -3.08 -16.51 21.38
N LYS A 91 -3.85 -16.11 22.41
CA LYS A 91 -3.46 -15.31 23.59
C LYS A 91 -2.02 -14.77 23.54
N GLN A 92 -1.04 -15.60 23.92
CA GLN A 92 0.35 -15.22 24.13
C GLN A 92 1.30 -15.50 22.95
N ASP A 93 0.82 -16.19 21.91
CA ASP A 93 1.61 -16.54 20.73
C ASP A 93 1.58 -15.39 19.71
N TYR A 94 2.55 -14.50 19.88
CA TYR A 94 2.80 -13.38 18.99
C TYR A 94 2.98 -13.82 17.53
N LYS A 95 3.80 -14.85 17.28
CA LYS A 95 4.16 -15.29 15.93
C LYS A 95 2.91 -15.74 15.17
N ARG A 96 2.02 -16.49 15.84
CA ARG A 96 0.72 -16.90 15.28
C ARG A 96 -0.21 -15.70 15.06
N ARG A 97 -0.29 -14.76 16.00
CA ARG A 97 -1.09 -13.53 15.83
C ARG A 97 -0.65 -12.68 14.64
N MET A 98 0.64 -12.61 14.36
CA MET A 98 1.17 -11.88 13.21
C MET A 98 0.94 -12.63 11.90
N LYS A 99 1.09 -13.96 11.89
CA LYS A 99 0.70 -14.79 10.73
C LYS A 99 -0.78 -14.59 10.38
N MET A 100 -1.65 -14.59 11.38
CA MET A 100 -3.08 -14.36 11.21
C MET A 100 -3.39 -12.94 10.70
N PHE A 101 -2.66 -11.93 11.18
CA PHE A 101 -2.76 -10.56 10.65
C PHE A 101 -2.37 -10.50 9.17
N GLY A 102 -1.25 -11.12 8.80
CA GLY A 102 -0.82 -11.26 7.41
C GLY A 102 -1.88 -11.90 6.52
N ALA A 103 -2.47 -13.01 6.99
CA ALA A 103 -3.47 -13.74 6.24
C ALA A 103 -4.81 -13.00 6.08
N LEU A 104 -5.32 -12.34 7.13
CA LEU A 104 -6.68 -11.80 7.17
C LEU A 104 -6.75 -10.29 6.92
N VAL A 105 -5.76 -9.53 7.40
CA VAL A 105 -5.78 -8.06 7.34
C VAL A 105 -4.97 -7.58 6.15
N GLU A 106 -3.75 -8.10 5.97
CA GLU A 106 -2.89 -7.66 4.87
C GLU A 106 -3.46 -8.05 3.51
N SER A 107 -4.07 -9.23 3.38
CA SER A 107 -4.76 -9.66 2.17
C SER A 107 -5.87 -8.69 1.75
N VAL A 108 -6.68 -8.20 2.70
CA VAL A 108 -7.78 -7.26 2.46
C VAL A 108 -7.27 -5.87 2.08
N ALA A 109 -6.23 -5.39 2.77
CA ALA A 109 -5.68 -4.06 2.55
C ALA A 109 -4.86 -3.98 1.24
N LEU A 110 -4.11 -5.02 0.90
CA LEU A 110 -3.26 -5.08 -0.29
C LEU A 110 -4.01 -5.50 -1.57
N PHE A 111 -5.34 -5.59 -1.53
CA PHE A 111 -6.12 -5.94 -2.71
C PHE A 111 -6.02 -4.86 -3.80
N GLY A 112 -5.54 -5.27 -4.98
CA GLY A 112 -5.29 -4.39 -6.12
C GLY A 112 -4.05 -3.50 -5.94
N ALA A 113 -3.16 -3.83 -4.99
CA ALA A 113 -1.93 -3.08 -4.73
C ALA A 113 -1.10 -2.88 -6.00
N GLU A 114 -1.15 -3.84 -6.93
CA GLU A 114 -0.51 -3.79 -8.24
C GLU A 114 -0.89 -2.54 -9.05
N VAL A 115 -2.11 -2.02 -8.82
CA VAL A 115 -2.68 -0.89 -9.55
C VAL A 115 -2.44 0.44 -8.83
N TRP A 116 -2.59 0.47 -7.50
CA TRP A 116 -2.57 1.72 -6.71
C TRP A 116 -1.33 1.93 -5.83
N SER A 117 -0.42 0.97 -5.70
CA SER A 117 0.78 1.04 -4.83
C SER A 117 1.62 2.30 -5.05
N TRP A 118 1.77 2.71 -6.31
CA TRP A 118 2.54 3.89 -6.72
C TRP A 118 1.99 5.20 -6.15
N ASN A 119 0.72 5.22 -5.72
CA ASN A 119 0.05 6.39 -5.15
C ASN A 119 0.03 6.40 -3.62
N MET A 120 0.68 5.45 -2.95
CA MET A 120 0.64 5.27 -1.50
C MET A 120 0.99 6.54 -0.72
N GLU A 121 0.06 6.92 0.15
CA GLU A 121 0.28 7.80 1.29
C GLU A 121 0.32 6.88 2.52
N GLU A 122 1.08 7.21 3.56
CA GLU A 122 1.40 6.47 4.81
C GLU A 122 0.19 5.95 5.64
N ARG A 123 -1.02 6.01 5.08
CA ARG A 123 -2.31 5.83 5.74
C ARG A 123 -2.67 4.37 6.02
N LEU A 124 -2.09 3.41 5.31
CA LEU A 124 -2.33 1.97 5.53
C LEU A 124 -1.44 1.40 6.63
N ASP A 125 -0.20 1.85 6.72
CA ASP A 125 0.76 1.38 7.74
C ASP A 125 0.28 1.69 9.16
N ARG A 126 -0.55 2.74 9.32
CA ARG A 126 -1.24 3.02 10.60
C ARG A 126 -2.05 1.83 11.14
N VAL A 127 -2.64 1.01 10.28
CA VAL A 127 -3.41 -0.18 10.70
C VAL A 127 -2.45 -1.23 11.27
N GLN A 128 -1.35 -1.51 10.57
CA GLN A 128 -0.32 -2.45 11.02
C GLN A 128 0.34 -1.99 12.33
N ARG A 129 0.77 -0.72 12.39
CA ARG A 129 1.39 -0.14 13.60
C ARG A 129 0.43 -0.18 14.79
N GLY A 130 -0.84 0.15 14.59
CA GLY A 130 -1.86 0.07 15.64
C GLY A 130 -2.07 -1.35 16.16
N TYR A 131 -2.11 -2.33 15.27
CA TYR A 131 -2.23 -3.74 15.67
C TYR A 131 -1.03 -4.23 16.48
N VAL A 132 0.19 -3.85 16.09
CA VAL A 132 1.41 -4.21 16.84
C VAL A 132 1.42 -3.55 18.22
N LYS A 133 1.01 -2.29 18.32
CA LYS A 133 0.86 -1.60 19.61
C LYS A 133 -0.14 -2.33 20.52
N TRP A 134 -1.26 -2.80 19.98
CA TRP A 134 -2.22 -3.61 20.75
C TRP A 134 -1.61 -4.94 21.22
N ILE A 135 -0.90 -5.67 20.35
CA ILE A 135 -0.24 -6.93 20.73
C ILE A 135 0.79 -6.70 21.85
N LEU A 136 1.51 -5.59 21.84
CA LEU A 136 2.52 -5.34 22.88
C LEU A 136 1.95 -4.64 24.11
N GLY A 137 0.68 -4.24 24.05
CA GLY A 137 0.05 -3.41 25.09
C GLY A 137 0.75 -2.06 25.28
N LEU A 138 1.33 -1.53 24.19
CA LEU A 138 1.95 -0.21 24.14
C LEU A 138 0.87 0.87 23.98
N ASP A 139 1.21 2.08 24.39
CA ASP A 139 0.39 3.25 24.13
C ASP A 139 0.29 3.54 22.62
N MET A 140 -0.86 4.04 22.20
CA MET A 140 -1.10 4.51 20.84
C MET A 140 -0.19 5.69 20.46
N THR A 141 0.28 6.47 21.45
CA THR A 141 1.20 7.61 21.26
C THR A 141 2.67 7.22 21.10
N THR A 142 3.05 5.96 21.33
CA THR A 142 4.45 5.50 21.17
C THR A 142 4.97 5.82 19.76
N LEU A 143 6.22 6.30 19.68
CA LEU A 143 6.80 6.76 18.42
C LEU A 143 6.94 5.62 17.40
N ASN A 144 6.43 5.87 16.19
CA ASN A 144 6.33 4.86 15.14
C ASN A 144 7.70 4.34 14.67
N TYR A 145 8.72 5.19 14.61
CA TYR A 145 10.05 4.79 14.15
C TYR A 145 10.72 3.81 15.12
N ILE A 146 10.54 3.98 16.44
CA ILE A 146 11.00 3.04 17.46
C ILE A 146 10.31 1.70 17.29
N LEU A 147 8.98 1.72 17.10
CA LEU A 147 8.19 0.50 16.91
C LEU A 147 8.66 -0.29 15.68
N VAL A 148 8.86 0.39 14.56
CA VAL A 148 9.27 -0.27 13.31
C VAL A 148 10.67 -0.85 13.44
N GLU A 149 11.59 -0.14 14.09
CA GLU A 149 12.96 -0.61 14.31
C GLU A 149 13.03 -1.79 15.28
N GLU A 150 12.35 -1.68 16.42
CA GLU A 150 12.34 -2.70 17.49
C GLU A 150 11.82 -4.04 16.98
N TRP A 151 10.85 -3.99 16.06
CA TRP A 151 10.23 -5.18 15.51
C TRP A 151 10.72 -5.58 14.12
N LYS A 152 11.57 -4.77 13.51
CA LYS A 152 11.98 -4.95 12.11
C LYS A 152 10.74 -5.13 11.22
N LEU A 153 9.72 -4.30 11.44
CA LEU A 153 8.46 -4.39 10.71
C LEU A 153 8.67 -3.99 9.25
N ILE A 154 8.31 -4.91 8.37
CA ILE A 154 8.11 -4.61 6.96
C ILE A 154 6.75 -3.93 6.84
N GLU A 155 6.77 -2.64 6.54
CA GLU A 155 5.55 -1.85 6.35
C GLU A 155 4.73 -2.34 5.15
N MET A 156 3.41 -2.17 5.21
CA MET A 156 2.50 -2.62 4.16
C MET A 156 2.76 -1.89 2.84
N LYS A 157 3.19 -0.62 2.90
CA LYS A 157 3.65 0.15 1.75
C LYS A 157 4.67 -0.59 0.93
N GLU A 158 5.66 -1.15 1.60
CA GLU A 158 6.76 -1.83 0.94
C GLU A 158 6.31 -3.16 0.30
N LYS A 159 5.46 -3.91 1.00
CA LYS A 159 4.83 -5.12 0.45
C LYS A 159 4.00 -4.81 -0.80
N ALA A 160 3.30 -3.68 -0.83
CA ALA A 160 2.51 -3.26 -1.97
C ALA A 160 3.37 -2.86 -3.18
N LEU A 161 4.47 -2.13 -2.94
CA LEU A 161 5.43 -1.77 -3.98
C LEU A 161 6.04 -3.04 -4.59
N LYS A 162 6.46 -3.98 -3.74
CA LYS A 162 6.99 -5.28 -4.19
C LYS A 162 6.01 -6.05 -5.07
N ARG A 163 4.71 -6.05 -4.73
CA ARG A 163 3.67 -6.69 -5.55
C ARG A 163 3.50 -6.00 -6.91
N ALA A 164 3.50 -4.68 -6.93
CA ALA A 164 3.30 -3.92 -8.15
C ALA A 164 4.47 -4.05 -9.11
N ALA A 165 5.71 -3.97 -8.59
CA ALA A 165 6.89 -4.14 -9.41
C ALA A 165 6.99 -5.56 -9.98
N ARG A 166 6.74 -6.60 -9.16
CA ARG A 166 6.63 -8.00 -9.64
C ARG A 166 5.53 -8.20 -10.68
N PHE A 167 4.43 -7.47 -10.57
CA PHE A 167 3.36 -7.52 -11.57
C PHE A 167 3.80 -6.90 -12.90
N GLU A 168 4.50 -5.76 -12.86
CA GLU A 168 5.03 -5.11 -14.06
C GLU A 168 6.09 -5.98 -14.75
N GLU A 169 7.03 -6.58 -14.00
CA GLU A 169 8.01 -7.54 -14.52
C GLU A 169 7.34 -8.72 -15.24
N LYS A 170 6.42 -9.41 -14.55
CA LYS A 170 5.67 -10.52 -15.15
C LYS A 170 4.84 -10.12 -16.36
N ALA A 171 4.28 -8.91 -16.34
CA ALA A 171 3.50 -8.41 -17.46
C ALA A 171 4.38 -8.17 -18.69
N LEU A 172 5.60 -7.66 -18.50
CA LEU A 172 6.61 -7.49 -19.54
C LEU A 172 7.18 -8.81 -20.07
N GLU A 173 7.25 -9.84 -19.24
CA GLU A 173 7.66 -11.20 -19.66
C GLU A 173 6.54 -11.97 -20.37
N SER A 174 5.27 -11.60 -20.13
CA SER A 174 4.13 -12.36 -20.62
C SER A 174 4.02 -12.41 -22.15
N LYS A 175 3.46 -13.50 -22.69
CA LYS A 175 3.16 -13.63 -24.13
C LYS A 175 2.03 -12.70 -24.62
N LYS A 176 1.38 -11.95 -23.71
CA LYS A 176 0.23 -11.09 -24.05
C LYS A 176 0.71 -9.75 -24.59
N GLU A 177 0.77 -9.65 -25.90
CA GLU A 177 1.27 -8.47 -26.62
C GLU A 177 0.50 -7.19 -26.27
N LEU A 178 -0.83 -7.27 -26.16
CA LEU A 178 -1.67 -6.14 -25.74
C LEU A 178 -1.27 -5.55 -24.38
N VAL A 179 -0.87 -6.39 -23.42
CA VAL A 179 -0.48 -5.91 -22.08
C VAL A 179 0.87 -5.20 -22.15
N LYS A 180 1.81 -5.75 -22.95
CA LYS A 180 3.11 -5.13 -23.22
C LYS A 180 2.95 -3.78 -23.89
N GLU A 181 2.12 -3.70 -24.94
CA GLU A 181 1.83 -2.45 -25.63
C GLU A 181 1.18 -1.43 -24.70
N CYS A 182 0.19 -1.83 -23.89
CA CYS A 182 -0.42 -0.95 -22.90
C CYS A 182 0.59 -0.39 -21.88
N ILE A 183 1.59 -1.17 -21.47
CA ILE A 183 2.65 -0.72 -20.56
C ILE A 183 3.60 0.24 -21.29
N LYS A 184 4.01 -0.10 -22.52
CA LYS A 184 4.88 0.75 -23.36
C LYS A 184 4.21 2.07 -23.74
N GLU A 185 2.93 2.06 -24.08
CA GLU A 185 2.13 3.26 -24.37
C GLU A 185 2.04 4.15 -23.13
N LYS A 186 1.80 3.54 -21.97
CA LYS A 186 1.90 4.24 -20.68
C LYS A 186 3.26 4.84 -20.40
N GLU A 187 4.35 4.28 -20.92
CA GLU A 187 5.70 4.83 -20.77
C GLU A 187 5.96 5.96 -21.77
N ARG A 188 5.50 5.82 -23.02
CA ARG A 188 5.62 6.82 -24.10
C ARG A 188 4.83 8.10 -23.83
N GLU A 189 3.59 7.99 -23.32
CA GLU A 189 2.80 9.17 -22.92
C GLU A 189 3.48 10.01 -21.82
N ASN A 190 4.45 9.46 -21.08
CA ASN A 190 5.20 10.19 -20.05
C ASN A 190 6.43 10.93 -20.60
N GLY A 191 6.81 10.73 -21.87
CA GLY A 191 7.93 11.43 -22.52
C GLY A 191 7.51 12.72 -23.24
N GLY A 192 6.23 12.87 -23.57
CA GLY A 192 5.70 14.07 -24.22
C GLY A 192 5.27 15.13 -23.20
N VAL A 193 5.40 16.41 -23.58
CA VAL A 193 5.03 17.64 -22.83
C VAL A 193 3.51 17.75 -22.53
N VAL A 194 2.76 16.65 -22.56
CA VAL A 194 1.34 16.60 -22.19
C VAL A 194 1.23 16.40 -20.69
N GLN A 195 1.13 17.52 -19.94
CA GLN A 195 0.85 17.60 -18.49
C GLN A 195 0.62 16.24 -17.79
N GLU A 196 1.73 15.58 -17.40
CA GLU A 196 1.74 14.26 -16.76
C GLU A 196 0.72 14.21 -15.61
N GLY A 197 -0.17 13.21 -15.63
CA GLY A 197 -1.12 13.01 -14.55
C GLY A 197 -0.42 12.75 -13.22
N LYS A 198 -1.01 13.17 -12.09
CA LYS A 198 -0.44 12.96 -10.73
C LYS A 198 0.01 11.52 -10.46
N ARG A 199 -0.69 10.54 -11.05
CA ARG A 199 -0.39 9.11 -10.97
C ARG A 199 0.86 8.72 -11.76
N ALA A 200 1.02 9.25 -12.98
CA ALA A 200 2.21 9.05 -13.80
C ALA A 200 3.43 9.69 -13.14
N ARG A 201 3.32 10.91 -12.61
CA ARG A 201 4.40 11.56 -11.84
C ARG A 201 4.84 10.77 -10.62
N LYS A 202 3.89 10.23 -9.84
CA LYS A 202 4.20 9.42 -8.65
C LYS A 202 4.78 8.06 -9.00
N ARG A 203 4.32 7.44 -10.09
CA ARG A 203 4.92 6.22 -10.64
C ARG A 203 6.32 6.50 -11.18
N LYS A 204 6.53 7.59 -11.92
CA LYS A 204 7.85 8.03 -12.40
C LYS A 204 8.77 8.36 -11.25
N LYS A 205 8.32 9.09 -10.22
CA LYS A 205 9.09 9.30 -9.00
C LYS A 205 9.38 7.98 -8.29
N GLY A 206 8.42 7.06 -8.22
CA GLY A 206 8.64 5.72 -7.67
C GLY A 206 9.65 4.92 -8.48
N LEU A 207 9.56 4.95 -9.81
CA LEU A 207 10.46 4.31 -10.78
C LEU A 207 11.84 4.99 -10.86
N GLU A 208 11.93 6.29 -10.66
CA GLU A 208 13.17 7.07 -10.59
C GLU A 208 13.83 6.93 -9.22
N GLU A 209 13.08 6.90 -8.11
CA GLU A 209 13.58 6.47 -6.81
C GLU A 209 14.08 5.02 -6.89
N VAL A 210 13.44 4.22 -7.76
CA VAL A 210 13.84 2.86 -8.10
C VAL A 210 15.09 2.85 -8.99
N ARG A 211 15.26 3.80 -9.90
CA ARG A 211 16.37 3.86 -10.88
C ARG A 211 17.61 4.64 -10.40
N LYS A 212 17.44 5.63 -9.52
CA LYS A 212 18.51 6.49 -8.93
C LYS A 212 19.13 5.89 -7.66
N GLY A 213 18.98 4.58 -7.47
CA GLY A 213 19.81 3.79 -6.57
C GLY A 213 21.30 3.79 -6.96
N GLY A 214 21.60 4.04 -8.23
CA GLY A 214 22.96 4.23 -8.71
C GLY A 214 23.49 5.62 -8.40
N THR A 215 24.62 5.66 -7.68
CA THR A 215 25.62 6.73 -7.79
C THR A 215 25.85 7.02 -9.27
N GLN A 216 25.88 8.30 -9.66
CA GLN A 216 26.33 8.69 -11.00
C GLN A 216 27.74 8.14 -11.20
N ILE A 217 27.88 7.10 -12.01
CA ILE A 217 29.16 6.78 -12.64
C ILE A 217 28.96 7.09 -14.12
N GLU A 218 29.54 8.21 -14.53
CA GLU A 218 29.76 8.54 -15.92
C GLU A 218 30.78 7.56 -16.49
N THR A 219 30.33 6.54 -17.20
CA THR A 219 30.90 6.12 -18.49
C THR A 219 30.03 5.01 -19.07
N GLY A 220 30.05 4.90 -20.40
CA GLY A 220 29.23 3.97 -21.14
C GLY A 220 29.46 2.50 -20.78
N GLU A 221 28.60 1.69 -21.37
CA GLU A 221 28.57 0.22 -21.36
C GLU A 221 27.57 -0.38 -20.36
N GLU A 222 26.65 -1.15 -20.95
CA GLU A 222 25.60 -2.01 -20.39
C GLU A 222 25.15 -1.71 -18.96
N GLN A 223 24.07 -0.92 -18.84
CA GLN A 223 23.27 -0.82 -17.62
C GLN A 223 22.71 -2.21 -17.29
N GLU A 224 23.41 -2.99 -16.45
CA GLU A 224 22.78 -4.06 -15.68
C GLU A 224 21.61 -3.44 -14.93
N ARG A 225 20.39 -3.68 -15.43
CA ARG A 225 19.18 -3.23 -14.76
C ARG A 225 19.14 -3.94 -13.41
N MET A 226 19.35 -3.20 -12.33
CA MET A 226 19.12 -3.71 -10.99
C MET A 226 17.72 -4.34 -10.92
N THR A 227 17.65 -5.53 -10.35
CA THR A 227 16.37 -6.22 -10.16
C THR A 227 15.49 -5.39 -9.22
N THR A 228 14.16 -5.47 -9.39
CA THR A 228 13.19 -4.84 -8.47
C THR A 228 13.51 -5.11 -6.99
N ASP A 229 14.02 -6.29 -6.70
CA ASP A 229 14.35 -6.70 -5.33
C ASP A 229 15.56 -5.93 -4.76
N GLN A 230 16.61 -5.66 -5.55
CA GLN A 230 17.76 -4.84 -5.15
C GLN A 230 17.36 -3.39 -4.85
N ILE A 231 16.44 -2.86 -5.65
CA ILE A 231 15.98 -1.49 -5.52
C ILE A 231 15.12 -1.27 -4.27
N ILE A 232 14.24 -2.23 -3.98
CA ILE A 232 13.48 -2.24 -2.74
C ILE A 232 14.45 -2.35 -1.55
N GLU A 233 15.53 -3.12 -1.70
CA GLU A 233 16.56 -3.25 -0.66
C GLU A 233 17.35 -1.96 -0.41
N GLU A 234 17.73 -1.21 -1.44
CA GLU A 234 18.36 0.10 -1.26
C GLU A 234 17.42 1.11 -0.59
N ARG A 235 16.14 1.10 -0.98
CA ARG A 235 15.13 1.91 -0.30
C ARG A 235 15.05 1.55 1.19
N ARG A 236 15.11 0.26 1.53
CA ARG A 236 15.15 -0.18 2.94
C ARG A 236 16.36 0.38 3.66
N LYS A 237 17.53 0.36 3.02
CA LYS A 237 18.77 0.89 3.62
C LYS A 237 18.59 2.37 3.95
N ARG A 238 18.15 3.18 2.98
CA ARG A 238 17.87 4.61 3.18
C ARG A 238 16.83 4.88 4.28
N GLU A 239 15.70 4.17 4.25
CA GLU A 239 14.66 4.32 5.29
C GLU A 239 15.17 3.84 6.67
N THR A 240 16.13 2.91 6.72
CA THR A 240 16.78 2.46 7.97
C THR A 240 17.78 3.50 8.48
N GLU A 241 18.55 4.11 7.60
CA GLU A 241 19.48 5.21 7.93
C GLU A 241 18.72 6.42 8.48
N GLU A 242 17.68 6.89 7.79
CA GLU A 242 16.81 7.99 8.24
C GLU A 242 16.17 7.69 9.61
N ARG A 243 15.76 6.43 9.84
CA ARG A 243 15.25 6.00 11.15
C ARG A 243 16.35 5.99 12.21
N GLY A 244 17.55 5.54 11.85
CA GLY A 244 18.73 5.56 12.71
C GLY A 244 19.07 6.97 13.17
N GLU A 245 19.05 7.95 12.26
CA GLU A 245 19.20 9.37 12.57
C GLU A 245 18.12 9.86 13.54
N ARG A 246 16.84 9.57 13.27
CA ARG A 246 15.75 9.94 14.18
C ARG A 246 15.89 9.31 15.56
N ILE A 247 16.40 8.08 15.65
CA ILE A 247 16.71 7.42 16.92
C ILE A 247 17.89 8.11 17.62
N ARG A 248 18.93 8.49 16.86
CA ARG A 248 20.09 9.29 17.29
C ARG A 248 19.78 10.76 17.61
N GLU A 249 18.60 11.26 17.29
CA GLU A 249 18.15 12.60 17.66
C GLU A 249 17.00 12.56 18.67
N SER A 250 16.41 11.38 18.88
CA SER A 250 15.25 11.22 19.75
C SER A 250 15.56 11.63 21.19
N LYS A 251 14.78 12.58 21.70
CA LYS A 251 14.70 12.93 23.12
C LYS A 251 13.71 12.04 23.89
N TYR A 252 12.89 11.26 23.18
CA TYR A 252 11.81 10.45 23.76
C TYR A 252 12.35 9.21 24.49
N ASN A 253 13.33 8.54 23.91
CA ASN A 253 14.05 7.45 24.57
C ASN A 253 15.53 7.48 24.18
N ILE A 254 16.31 8.20 24.99
CA ILE A 254 17.75 8.38 24.79
C ILE A 254 18.49 7.03 24.87
N HIS A 255 18.01 6.14 25.75
CA HIS A 255 18.62 4.83 25.97
C HIS A 255 18.34 3.84 24.83
N TYR A 256 17.34 4.09 23.98
CA TYR A 256 17.00 3.18 22.89
C TYR A 256 18.15 2.99 21.90
N ARG A 257 18.99 4.02 21.70
CA ARG A 257 20.19 3.96 20.84
C ARG A 257 21.14 2.82 21.24
N ASN A 258 21.28 2.58 22.54
CA ASN A 258 22.19 1.58 23.10
C ASN A 258 21.55 0.18 23.19
N ILE A 259 20.23 0.11 22.97
CA ILE A 259 19.41 -1.09 23.17
C ILE A 259 18.93 -1.68 21.83
N ALA A 260 18.94 -0.87 20.77
CA ALA A 260 18.61 -1.26 19.41
C ALA A 260 19.47 -2.44 18.96
N LYS A 261 18.83 -3.42 18.32
CA LYS A 261 19.49 -4.62 17.79
C LYS A 261 19.24 -4.72 16.30
N GLU A 262 20.19 -5.29 15.56
CA GLU A 262 20.01 -5.57 14.13
C GLU A 262 18.97 -6.67 13.89
N LYS A 263 18.97 -7.70 14.73
CA LYS A 263 18.02 -8.82 14.69
C LYS A 263 16.83 -8.60 15.61
N LEU A 264 15.76 -9.36 15.35
CA LEU A 264 14.56 -9.35 16.17
C LEU A 264 14.93 -9.64 17.64
N PRO A 265 14.51 -8.80 18.60
CA PRO A 265 14.84 -9.00 20.00
C PRO A 265 14.36 -10.35 20.55
N LYS A 266 15.26 -11.07 21.26
CA LYS A 266 14.99 -12.41 21.84
C LYS A 266 13.70 -12.50 22.68
N TYR A 267 13.27 -11.40 23.31
CA TYR A 267 12.05 -11.40 24.15
C TYR A 267 10.74 -11.49 23.34
N LEU A 268 10.81 -11.21 22.03
CA LEU A 268 9.70 -11.38 21.09
C LEU A 268 9.68 -12.80 20.51
N GLU A 269 10.83 -13.47 20.41
CA GLU A 269 10.95 -14.83 19.86
C GLU A 269 10.72 -15.93 20.90
N GLY A 270 11.16 -15.72 22.15
CA GLY A 270 11.13 -16.72 23.21
C GLY A 270 9.76 -16.92 23.89
N ARG A 271 9.56 -18.07 24.54
CA ARG A 271 8.42 -18.31 25.45
C ARG A 271 8.61 -17.45 26.71
N MET A 272 7.98 -16.28 26.75
CA MET A 272 7.99 -15.35 27.87
C MET A 272 6.56 -15.11 28.34
N LYS A 273 6.36 -14.98 29.66
CA LYS A 273 5.05 -14.60 30.20
C LYS A 273 4.62 -13.27 29.60
N TRP A 274 3.34 -13.15 29.29
CA TRP A 274 2.78 -11.98 28.63
C TRP A 274 3.04 -10.67 29.38
N LYS A 275 2.87 -10.68 30.71
CA LYS A 275 3.09 -9.50 31.56
C LYS A 275 4.53 -9.00 31.43
N ASP A 276 5.50 -9.90 31.56
CA ASP A 276 6.93 -9.58 31.47
C ASP A 276 7.29 -9.08 30.06
N ARG A 277 6.70 -9.67 29.02
CA ARG A 277 6.89 -9.22 27.63
C ARG A 277 6.36 -7.80 27.43
N ARG A 278 5.18 -7.49 27.94
CA ARG A 278 4.56 -6.16 27.86
C ARG A 278 5.37 -5.11 28.61
N ILE A 279 5.82 -5.43 29.82
CA ILE A 279 6.67 -4.55 30.62
C ILE A 279 7.96 -4.27 29.86
N ARG A 280 8.65 -5.31 29.38
CA ARG A 280 9.90 -5.18 28.63
C ARG A 280 9.74 -4.39 27.33
N ALA A 281 8.65 -4.61 26.59
CA ALA A 281 8.32 -3.83 25.40
C ALA A 281 8.06 -2.36 25.77
N SER A 282 7.33 -2.09 26.86
CA SER A 282 7.00 -0.74 27.31
C SER A 282 8.25 0.04 27.73
N PHE A 283 9.19 -0.59 28.45
CA PHE A 283 10.49 0.01 28.78
C PHE A 283 11.33 0.27 27.53
N ARG A 284 11.49 -0.72 26.64
CA ARG A 284 12.30 -0.56 25.42
C ARG A 284 11.71 0.49 24.48
N CYS A 285 10.40 0.55 24.37
CA CYS A 285 9.73 1.54 23.54
C CYS A 285 9.56 2.91 24.21
N GLY A 286 10.05 3.11 25.45
CA GLY A 286 10.02 4.40 26.15
C GLY A 286 8.65 4.82 26.70
N ASN A 287 7.75 3.87 26.94
CA ASN A 287 6.45 4.14 27.57
C ASN A 287 6.55 4.30 29.09
N GLU A 288 7.57 3.71 29.71
CA GLU A 288 7.83 3.74 31.15
C GLU A 288 8.92 4.75 31.54
N THR A 289 9.48 5.49 30.56
CA THR A 289 10.55 6.48 30.82
C THR A 289 9.98 7.83 31.24
N LYS A 290 10.63 8.47 32.23
CA LYS A 290 10.27 9.77 32.86
C LYS A 290 9.95 10.92 31.90
N ALA A 291 10.36 10.86 30.63
CA ALA A 291 10.04 11.86 29.60
C ALA A 291 8.52 12.06 29.38
N ARG A 292 7.67 11.12 29.79
CA ARG A 292 6.19 11.28 29.81
C ARG A 292 5.65 12.07 31.00
N GLU A 293 6.40 12.17 32.10
CA GLU A 293 5.94 12.88 33.30
C GLU A 293 5.91 14.40 33.08
N TYR A 294 6.64 14.92 32.09
CA TYR A 294 6.67 16.35 31.76
C TYR A 294 5.43 16.89 31.03
N TRP A 295 4.47 16.03 30.67
CA TRP A 295 3.21 16.40 30.02
C TRP A 295 1.98 15.83 30.74
N LYS A 296 2.04 15.73 32.07
CA LYS A 296 0.88 15.50 32.93
C LYS A 296 0.50 16.77 33.66
#